data_AF-A0A7W7QRL0-F1
#
_entry.id   AF-A0A7W7QRL0-F1
#
_cell.length_a   1.000
_cell.length_b   1.000
_cell.length_c   1.000
_cell.angle_alpha   90.00
_cell.angle_beta   90.00
_cell.angle_gamma   90.00
#
_symmetry.space_group_name_H-M   'P 1'
#
loop_
_entity.id
_entity.type
_entity.pdbx_description
1 polymer ?
#
loop_
_entity_poly.entity_id
_entity_poly.type
_entity_poly.pdbx_seq_one_letter_code
_entity_poly.pdbx_strand_id
1 'polypeptide(L)'
;MDSGFGIGEPPINFLAHHQRAGEAGAREDFEQMLGQLVSAVTGHQAILVHANPGDWGIDVLVGDLNGSVVIWQAKYFVKGFGESQKKQVRESFESAWKYAGQEGHVITKWVLCVPCSMDPPTTRWWQDWSKRKHAETGVEIELWDETGLRRRLGLPEAAAVRRAYYEPYRHVETADPPVIPLTISTSSDLAWRGGEEACFGADCYLLHDDVVEVFSSDRSWVWREATADRVEPSPARVRLRHVAALRDTSAATDARRALVGQATLLSDIAGARRLPRPLGVHMGAKAVTVASTLPSGPVWREVFGPGPGPLDRLTAAAVLAAAVRLSESLGELHRLGHSHRALSPDAIVMTGRSRDPVLRDAGLAALPPRPREGSDGYRAPEQERLGPHTPPPGAHTDLYQLAALVHHTLTGHPPVPGASLPVRATVEGFPPAVDDLLSYALALDPRRRPRGMAAFAAALSRGRRELSRGGVS
;
A
#
# COMPACT_ATOMS: atom_id res chain seq x y z
N MET A 1 6.77 44.52 -4.41
CA MET A 1 6.90 43.89 -5.74
C MET A 1 7.56 42.55 -5.50
N ASP A 2 6.73 41.54 -5.22
CA ASP A 2 7.16 40.18 -4.92
C ASP A 2 7.45 39.44 -6.21
N SER A 3 8.71 39.05 -6.41
CA SER A 3 9.13 38.06 -7.39
C SER A 3 9.41 36.74 -6.67
N GLY A 4 8.34 35.97 -6.45
CA GLY A 4 8.41 34.61 -5.92
C GLY A 4 9.07 33.66 -6.93
N PHE A 5 10.32 33.28 -6.67
CA PHE A 5 10.95 32.12 -7.31
C PHE A 5 10.52 30.86 -6.58
N GLY A 6 9.60 30.10 -7.19
CA GLY A 6 9.16 28.79 -6.72
C GLY A 6 10.28 27.75 -6.79
N ILE A 7 10.44 27.00 -5.70
CA ILE A 7 11.28 25.80 -5.61
C ILE A 7 10.77 24.78 -6.65
N GLY A 8 11.62 24.36 -7.58
CA GLY A 8 11.25 23.50 -8.70
C GLY A 8 10.57 22.19 -8.28
N GLU A 9 9.50 21.82 -8.98
CA GLU A 9 8.80 20.56 -8.79
C GLU A 9 9.71 19.36 -9.13
N PRO A 10 9.70 18.27 -8.34
CA PRO A 10 10.53 17.09 -8.62
C PRO A 10 10.17 16.47 -9.97
N PRO A 11 11.16 15.96 -10.74
CA PRO A 11 10.90 15.39 -12.06
C PRO A 11 10.07 14.12 -11.94
N ILE A 12 9.07 13.97 -12.83
CA ILE A 12 8.24 12.75 -12.91
C ILE A 12 9.13 11.57 -13.32
N ASN A 13 9.01 10.42 -12.66
CA ASN A 13 9.68 9.19 -13.11
C ASN A 13 8.64 8.09 -13.27
N PHE A 14 8.38 7.69 -14.51
CA PHE A 14 7.38 6.66 -14.79
C PHE A 14 7.81 5.26 -14.34
N LEU A 15 9.09 5.03 -14.00
CA LEU A 15 9.54 3.81 -13.31
C LEU A 15 8.97 3.69 -11.88
N ALA A 16 8.43 4.78 -11.31
CA ALA A 16 7.78 4.75 -10.00
C ALA A 16 6.63 3.73 -9.94
N HIS A 17 5.90 3.51 -11.04
CA HIS A 17 4.86 2.48 -11.12
C HIS A 17 5.45 1.07 -10.93
N HIS A 18 6.58 0.79 -11.56
CA HIS A 18 7.30 -0.47 -11.42
C HIS A 18 7.88 -0.66 -10.02
N GLN A 19 8.42 0.40 -9.42
CA GLN A 19 8.95 0.37 -8.05
C GLN A 19 7.84 0.17 -7.00
N ARG A 20 6.66 0.75 -7.22
CA ARG A 20 5.52 0.67 -6.30
C ARG A 20 4.74 -0.64 -6.39
N ALA A 21 4.48 -1.12 -7.61
CA ALA A 21 3.56 -2.24 -7.84
C ALA A 21 4.25 -3.51 -8.38
N GLY A 22 5.56 -3.49 -8.59
CA GLY A 22 6.33 -4.60 -9.19
C GLY A 22 6.03 -4.79 -10.68
N GLU A 23 6.72 -5.73 -11.34
CA GLU A 23 6.59 -5.95 -12.80
C GLU A 23 5.16 -6.34 -13.22
N ALA A 24 4.48 -7.14 -12.39
CA ALA A 24 3.14 -7.63 -12.66
C ALA A 24 2.03 -6.62 -12.37
N GLY A 25 2.27 -5.57 -11.57
CA GLY A 25 1.26 -4.57 -11.17
C GLY A 25 1.50 -3.16 -11.72
N ALA A 26 2.66 -2.91 -12.35
CA ALA A 26 3.03 -1.60 -12.87
C ALA A 26 2.08 -1.10 -13.96
N ARG A 27 1.52 -2.03 -14.75
CA ARG A 27 0.62 -1.72 -15.85
C ARG A 27 -0.71 -1.22 -15.33
N GLU A 28 -1.29 -1.94 -14.37
CA GLU A 28 -2.56 -1.63 -13.73
C GLU A 28 -2.45 -0.32 -12.94
N ASP A 29 -1.32 -0.09 -12.26
CA ASP A 29 -1.05 1.15 -11.53
C ASP A 29 -0.89 2.37 -12.47
N PHE A 30 -0.32 2.17 -13.67
CA PHE A 30 -0.26 3.21 -14.70
C PHE A 30 -1.63 3.49 -15.34
N GLU A 31 -2.43 2.45 -15.59
CA GLU A 31 -3.80 2.57 -16.09
C GLU A 31 -4.69 3.37 -15.12
N GLN A 32 -4.59 3.11 -13.81
CA GLN A 32 -5.30 3.87 -12.77
C GLN A 32 -4.87 5.33 -12.72
N MET A 33 -3.56 5.61 -12.77
CA MET A 33 -3.03 6.97 -12.82
C MET A 33 -3.55 7.72 -14.03
N LEU A 34 -3.59 7.06 -15.19
CA LEU A 34 -4.08 7.65 -16.42
C LEU A 34 -5.57 7.99 -16.33
N GLY A 35 -6.41 7.11 -15.75
CA GLY A 35 -7.82 7.39 -15.54
C GLY A 35 -8.07 8.64 -14.68
N GLN A 36 -7.28 8.80 -13.61
CA GLN A 36 -7.35 10.00 -12.77
C GLN A 36 -6.81 11.24 -13.49
N LEU A 37 -5.72 11.11 -14.25
CA LEU A 37 -5.15 12.19 -15.04
C LEU A 37 -6.15 12.69 -16.10
N VAL A 38 -6.77 11.77 -16.84
CA VAL A 38 -7.79 12.08 -17.86
C VAL A 38 -8.97 12.79 -17.20
N SER A 39 -9.46 12.28 -16.07
CA SER A 39 -10.55 12.94 -15.34
C SER A 39 -10.19 14.37 -14.93
N ALA A 40 -8.97 14.57 -14.45
CA ALA A 40 -8.46 15.87 -14.03
C ALA A 40 -8.33 16.87 -15.19
N VAL A 41 -7.75 16.45 -16.33
CA VAL A 41 -7.47 17.36 -17.45
C VAL A 41 -8.67 17.59 -18.38
N THR A 42 -9.64 16.68 -18.40
CA THR A 42 -10.86 16.84 -19.22
C THR A 42 -12.01 17.45 -18.44
N GLY A 43 -11.96 17.45 -17.10
CA GLY A 43 -13.05 17.91 -16.24
C GLY A 43 -14.29 17.00 -16.24
N HIS A 44 -14.22 15.86 -16.92
CA HIS A 44 -15.29 14.88 -17.01
C HIS A 44 -14.89 13.61 -16.24
N GLN A 45 -15.85 12.91 -15.66
CA GLN A 45 -15.56 11.65 -14.97
C GLN A 45 -15.14 10.59 -15.99
N ALA A 46 -13.89 10.14 -15.92
CA ALA A 46 -13.42 9.03 -16.73
C ALA A 46 -13.90 7.70 -16.13
N ILE A 47 -14.39 6.81 -16.99
CA ILE A 47 -14.78 5.45 -16.64
C ILE A 47 -13.58 4.55 -16.92
N LEU A 48 -13.04 3.93 -15.88
CA LEU A 48 -12.07 2.85 -16.00
C LEU A 48 -12.83 1.59 -16.40
N VAL A 49 -12.56 1.08 -17.61
CA VAL A 49 -13.22 -0.14 -18.11
C VAL A 49 -12.41 -1.34 -17.61
N HIS A 50 -13.01 -2.15 -16.74
CA HIS A 50 -12.35 -3.31 -16.15
C HIS A 50 -12.38 -4.50 -17.12
N ALA A 51 -11.27 -5.23 -17.26
CA ALA A 51 -11.16 -6.37 -18.15
C ALA A 51 -12.02 -7.55 -17.67
N ASN A 52 -13.04 -7.92 -18.44
CA ASN A 52 -13.65 -9.25 -18.37
C ASN A 52 -12.85 -10.23 -19.27
N PRO A 53 -12.85 -11.55 -18.99
CA PRO A 53 -12.17 -12.51 -19.86
C PRO A 53 -12.96 -12.61 -21.17
N GLY A 54 -12.46 -11.92 -22.19
CA GLY A 54 -13.21 -11.61 -23.41
C GLY A 54 -13.39 -10.10 -23.52
N ASP A 55 -12.42 -9.51 -24.21
CA ASP A 55 -12.43 -8.18 -24.82
C ASP A 55 -12.02 -6.91 -24.02
N TRP A 56 -11.25 -6.07 -24.71
CA TRP A 56 -11.67 -4.84 -25.42
C TRP A 56 -10.47 -3.92 -25.63
N GLY A 57 -9.40 -4.11 -24.86
CA GLY A 57 -8.19 -3.29 -24.92
C GLY A 57 -8.48 -1.80 -24.77
N ILE A 58 -9.55 -1.39 -24.06
CA ILE A 58 -9.88 0.01 -23.81
C ILE A 58 -9.63 0.25 -22.33
N ASP A 59 -8.70 1.14 -22.00
CA ASP A 59 -8.23 1.28 -20.62
C ASP A 59 -8.96 2.43 -19.89
N VAL A 60 -9.31 3.51 -20.60
CA VAL A 60 -10.02 4.67 -20.04
C VAL A 60 -10.99 5.27 -21.08
N LEU A 61 -12.24 5.51 -20.68
CA LEU A 61 -13.29 6.09 -21.54
C LEU A 61 -13.86 7.38 -20.93
N VAL A 62 -14.08 8.41 -21.76
CA VAL A 62 -14.86 9.61 -21.41
C VAL A 62 -15.89 9.87 -22.50
N GLY A 63 -17.18 9.95 -22.12
CA GLY A 63 -18.28 10.21 -23.05
C GLY A 63 -19.57 9.48 -22.68
N ASP A 64 -20.60 9.65 -23.50
CA ASP A 64 -21.86 8.91 -23.41
C ASP A 64 -21.79 7.67 -24.31
N LEU A 65 -22.02 6.49 -23.72
CA LEU A 65 -22.11 5.22 -24.43
C LEU A 65 -23.34 5.14 -25.35
N ASN A 66 -24.19 6.17 -25.43
CA ASN A 66 -25.28 6.25 -26.41
C ASN A 66 -25.00 7.20 -27.59
N GLY A 67 -23.76 7.70 -27.74
CA GLY A 67 -23.43 8.65 -28.80
C GLY A 67 -21.96 8.64 -29.24
N SER A 68 -21.18 9.60 -28.74
CA SER A 68 -19.78 9.80 -29.12
C SER A 68 -18.83 9.59 -27.94
N VAL A 69 -17.77 8.82 -28.16
CA VAL A 69 -16.81 8.44 -27.13
C VAL A 69 -15.39 8.88 -27.48
N VAL A 70 -14.65 9.29 -26.46
CA VAL A 70 -13.20 9.49 -26.53
C VAL A 70 -12.52 8.40 -25.72
N ILE A 71 -11.55 7.73 -26.34
CA ILE A 71 -10.84 6.59 -25.77
C ILE A 71 -9.40 6.99 -25.46
N TRP A 72 -8.93 6.68 -24.26
CA TRP A 72 -7.52 6.71 -23.90
C TRP A 72 -7.04 5.28 -23.66
N GLN A 73 -6.01 4.91 -24.42
CA GLN A 73 -5.33 3.63 -24.32
C GLN A 73 -4.04 3.79 -23.54
N ALA A 74 -3.90 3.11 -22.42
CA ALA A 74 -2.66 2.98 -21.69
C ALA A 74 -1.82 1.80 -22.24
N LYS A 75 -0.55 2.06 -22.54
CA LYS A 75 0.43 0.99 -22.80
C LYS A 75 1.71 1.29 -22.03
N TYR A 76 1.96 0.50 -20.98
CA TYR A 76 3.11 0.72 -20.09
C TYR A 76 4.44 0.21 -20.71
N PHE A 77 4.93 0.91 -21.73
CA PHE A 77 6.14 0.56 -22.49
C PHE A 77 7.40 1.27 -21.96
N VAL A 78 7.75 1.05 -20.69
CA VAL A 78 8.85 1.78 -20.05
C VAL A 78 10.26 1.43 -20.58
N LYS A 79 10.41 0.23 -21.19
CA LYS A 79 11.69 -0.27 -21.73
C LYS A 79 11.95 0.17 -23.20
N GLY A 80 11.08 1.01 -23.78
CA GLY A 80 11.21 1.54 -25.15
C GLY A 80 10.14 1.04 -26.13
N PHE A 81 10.26 1.48 -27.38
CA PHE A 81 9.24 1.30 -28.42
C PHE A 81 9.83 0.69 -29.70
N GLY A 82 9.50 -0.57 -30.00
CA GLY A 82 9.96 -1.32 -31.17
C GLY A 82 8.84 -1.99 -31.97
N GLU A 83 9.17 -2.95 -32.84
CA GLU A 83 8.21 -3.60 -33.74
C GLU A 83 7.09 -4.36 -33.02
N SER A 84 7.39 -4.97 -31.86
CA SER A 84 6.38 -5.63 -31.03
C SER A 84 5.39 -4.62 -30.44
N GLN A 85 5.86 -3.45 -29.97
CA GLN A 85 4.98 -2.36 -29.51
C GLN A 85 4.15 -1.78 -30.65
N LYS A 86 4.75 -1.56 -31.84
CA LYS A 86 4.02 -1.12 -33.04
C LYS A 86 2.89 -2.09 -33.43
N LYS A 87 3.12 -3.40 -33.29
CA LYS A 87 2.09 -4.42 -33.53
C LYS A 87 0.94 -4.31 -32.52
N GLN A 88 1.25 -4.22 -31.23
CA GLN A 88 0.24 -4.08 -30.18
C GLN A 88 -0.62 -2.81 -30.33
N VAL A 89 -0.02 -1.69 -30.74
CA VAL A 89 -0.74 -0.44 -30.99
C VAL A 89 -1.75 -0.59 -32.13
N ARG A 90 -1.34 -1.20 -33.25
CA ARG A 90 -2.22 -1.47 -34.40
C ARG A 90 -3.39 -2.35 -34.00
N GLU A 91 -3.11 -3.46 -33.32
CA GLU A 91 -4.14 -4.42 -32.88
C GLU A 91 -5.13 -3.79 -31.90
N SER A 92 -4.65 -2.95 -30.98
CA SER A 92 -5.51 -2.27 -29.99
C SER A 92 -6.46 -1.26 -30.67
N PHE A 93 -5.95 -0.46 -31.62
CA PHE A 93 -6.80 0.48 -32.38
C PHE A 93 -7.82 -0.25 -33.25
N GLU A 94 -7.40 -1.29 -33.99
CA GLU A 94 -8.29 -2.05 -34.85
C GLU A 94 -9.40 -2.75 -34.06
N SER A 95 -9.08 -3.27 -32.86
CA SER A 95 -10.05 -3.85 -31.94
C SER A 95 -11.06 -2.81 -31.48
N ALA A 96 -10.60 -1.66 -30.98
CA ALA A 96 -11.48 -0.58 -30.50
C ALA A 96 -12.40 -0.06 -31.63
N TRP A 97 -11.86 0.15 -32.83
CA TRP A 97 -12.63 0.66 -33.97
C TRP A 97 -13.68 -0.33 -34.48
N LYS A 98 -13.33 -1.62 -34.62
CA LYS A 98 -14.28 -2.66 -35.05
C LYS A 98 -15.44 -2.78 -34.07
N TYR A 99 -15.15 -2.73 -32.77
CA TYR A 99 -16.17 -2.86 -31.75
C TYR A 99 -17.13 -1.67 -31.70
N ALA A 100 -16.62 -0.44 -31.82
CA ALA A 100 -17.48 0.73 -31.90
C ALA A 100 -18.50 0.64 -33.06
N GLY A 101 -18.09 0.09 -34.20
CA GLY A 101 -18.99 -0.19 -35.31
C GLY A 101 -20.06 -1.26 -35.03
N GLN A 102 -19.80 -2.20 -34.12
CA GLN A 102 -20.74 -3.27 -33.75
C GLN A 102 -21.81 -2.80 -32.75
N GLU A 103 -21.43 -1.98 -31.77
CA GLU A 103 -22.33 -1.47 -30.72
C GLU A 103 -23.03 -0.15 -31.10
N GLY A 104 -22.75 0.39 -32.29
CA GLY A 104 -23.36 1.63 -32.77
C GLY A 104 -22.81 2.90 -32.13
N HIS A 105 -21.60 2.86 -31.57
CA HIS A 105 -20.91 4.01 -30.98
C HIS A 105 -20.00 4.69 -31.99
N VAL A 106 -19.86 6.01 -31.90
CA VAL A 106 -18.90 6.76 -32.74
C VAL A 106 -17.69 7.13 -31.89
N ILE A 107 -16.52 6.54 -32.19
CA ILE A 107 -15.26 7.02 -31.61
C ILE A 107 -14.89 8.32 -32.32
N THR A 108 -14.93 9.43 -31.60
CA THR A 108 -14.52 10.73 -32.15
C THR A 108 -13.02 10.93 -32.03
N LYS A 109 -12.43 10.40 -30.96
CA LYS A 109 -10.99 10.53 -30.69
C LYS A 109 -10.43 9.32 -29.94
N TRP A 110 -9.23 8.91 -30.34
CA TRP A 110 -8.45 7.84 -29.71
C TRP A 110 -7.04 8.33 -29.37
N VAL A 111 -6.66 8.18 -28.11
CA VAL A 111 -5.41 8.72 -27.55
C VAL A 111 -4.55 7.58 -27.03
N LEU A 112 -3.37 7.38 -27.62
CA LEU A 112 -2.37 6.45 -27.09
C LEU A 112 -1.55 7.13 -25.99
N CYS A 113 -1.44 6.49 -24.83
CA CYS A 113 -0.66 6.97 -23.69
C CYS A 113 0.48 6.00 -23.39
N VAL A 114 1.72 6.44 -23.57
CA VAL A 114 2.93 5.63 -23.36
C VAL A 114 3.96 6.38 -22.51
N PRO A 115 4.50 5.79 -21.43
CA PRO A 115 5.45 6.44 -20.55
C PRO A 115 6.90 6.36 -21.06
N CYS A 116 7.11 6.48 -22.38
CA CYS A 116 8.42 6.51 -23.00
C CYS A 116 8.46 7.48 -24.18
N SER A 117 9.65 7.99 -24.47
CA SER A 117 9.91 8.82 -25.64
C SER A 117 10.07 7.96 -26.90
N MET A 118 9.60 8.45 -28.04
CA MET A 118 9.82 7.81 -29.34
C MET A 118 11.06 8.39 -30.03
N ASP A 119 11.85 7.55 -30.67
CA ASP A 119 12.94 8.01 -31.55
C ASP A 119 12.38 8.63 -32.85
N PRO A 120 13.19 9.35 -33.65
CA PRO A 120 12.71 9.98 -34.88
C PRO A 120 12.09 8.99 -35.91
N PRO A 121 12.67 7.79 -36.16
CA PRO A 121 12.03 6.79 -37.03
C PRO A 121 10.66 6.33 -36.53
N THR A 122 10.52 6.09 -35.23
CA THR A 122 9.26 5.66 -34.61
C THR A 122 8.23 6.77 -34.61
N THR A 123 8.65 8.01 -34.35
CA THR A 123 7.80 9.20 -34.44
C THR A 123 7.25 9.37 -35.85
N ARG A 124 8.10 9.21 -36.88
CA ARG A 124 7.67 9.25 -38.29
C ARG A 124 6.67 8.15 -38.61
N TRP A 125 6.96 6.91 -38.18
CA TRP A 125 6.02 5.79 -38.33
C TRP A 125 4.66 6.10 -37.69
N TRP A 126 4.65 6.64 -36.47
CA TRP A 126 3.42 7.00 -35.76
C TRP A 126 2.64 8.08 -36.51
N GLN A 127 3.31 9.13 -36.99
CA GLN A 127 2.66 10.20 -37.77
C GLN A 127 2.08 9.68 -39.08
N ASP A 128 2.82 8.83 -39.80
CA ASP A 128 2.36 8.26 -41.07
C ASP A 128 1.19 7.29 -40.85
N TRP A 129 1.23 6.49 -39.79
CA TRP A 129 0.17 5.54 -39.44
C TRP A 129 -1.09 6.27 -38.95
N SER A 130 -0.96 7.21 -38.02
CA SER A 130 -2.09 7.97 -37.45
C SER A 130 -2.80 8.81 -38.51
N LYS A 131 -2.07 9.50 -39.40
CA LYS A 131 -2.66 10.25 -40.53
C LYS A 131 -3.47 9.34 -41.45
N ARG A 132 -2.92 8.18 -41.79
CA ARG A 132 -3.60 7.20 -42.65
C ARG A 132 -4.86 6.68 -41.98
N LYS A 133 -4.80 6.29 -40.71
CA LYS A 133 -5.96 5.79 -39.96
C LYS A 133 -7.02 6.86 -39.74
N HIS A 134 -6.64 8.11 -39.50
CA HIS A 134 -7.57 9.22 -39.47
C HIS A 134 -8.29 9.39 -40.81
N ALA A 135 -7.58 9.35 -41.94
CA ALA A 135 -8.19 9.44 -43.27
C ALA A 135 -9.11 8.25 -43.59
N GLU A 136 -8.76 7.05 -43.13
CA GLU A 136 -9.56 5.83 -43.33
C GLU A 136 -10.83 5.77 -42.46
N THR A 137 -10.76 6.28 -41.22
CA THR A 137 -11.80 6.02 -40.20
C THR A 137 -12.53 7.27 -39.72
N GLY A 138 -11.99 8.47 -39.97
CA GLY A 138 -12.49 9.74 -39.42
C GLY A 138 -12.13 9.99 -37.95
N VAL A 139 -11.53 9.02 -37.25
CA VAL A 139 -11.19 9.14 -35.81
C VAL A 139 -9.98 10.05 -35.62
N GLU A 140 -10.05 11.04 -34.73
CA GLU A 140 -8.88 11.83 -34.34
C GLU A 140 -7.91 10.96 -33.53
N ILE A 141 -6.64 10.87 -33.95
CA ILE A 141 -5.63 10.02 -33.28
C ILE A 141 -4.54 10.90 -32.66
N GLU A 142 -4.39 10.83 -31.34
CA GLU A 142 -3.40 11.60 -30.58
C GLU A 142 -2.42 10.69 -29.82
N LEU A 143 -1.20 11.19 -29.57
CA LEU A 143 -0.18 10.54 -28.76
C LEU A 143 0.13 11.38 -27.51
N TRP A 144 0.05 10.74 -26.35
CA TRP A 144 0.62 11.21 -25.10
C TRP A 144 1.84 10.34 -24.80
N ASP A 145 2.98 10.72 -25.36
CA ASP A 145 4.27 10.12 -25.04
C ASP A 145 4.80 10.64 -23.70
N GLU A 146 6.01 10.23 -23.32
CA GLU A 146 6.64 10.67 -22.08
C GLU A 146 6.57 12.21 -21.89
N THR A 147 6.87 12.97 -22.94
CA THR A 147 6.86 14.45 -22.90
C THR A 147 5.43 14.97 -22.74
N GLY A 148 4.48 14.42 -23.51
CA GLY A 148 3.08 14.79 -23.45
C GLY A 148 2.40 14.47 -22.11
N LEU A 149 2.78 13.35 -21.48
CA LEU A 149 2.31 12.96 -20.15
C LEU A 149 2.91 13.86 -19.06
N ARG A 150 4.22 14.12 -19.12
CA ARG A 150 4.89 15.05 -18.18
C ARG A 150 4.27 16.45 -18.20
N ARG A 151 3.99 16.97 -19.39
CA ARG A 151 3.32 18.28 -19.55
C ARG A 151 1.97 18.30 -18.85
N ARG A 152 1.16 17.25 -19.01
CA ARG A 152 -0.18 17.15 -18.41
C ARG A 152 -0.14 16.96 -16.90
N LEU A 153 0.78 16.16 -16.41
CA LEU A 153 1.04 16.01 -14.97
C LEU A 153 1.65 17.26 -14.32
N GLY A 154 2.10 18.24 -15.11
CA GLY A 154 2.50 19.57 -14.65
C GLY A 154 1.36 20.59 -14.62
N LEU A 155 0.16 20.22 -15.08
CA LEU A 155 -1.00 21.13 -15.04
C LEU A 155 -1.53 21.24 -13.59
N PRO A 156 -1.97 22.43 -13.14
CA PRO A 156 -2.55 22.62 -11.81
C PRO A 156 -3.71 21.67 -11.50
N GLU A 157 -4.54 21.36 -12.49
CA GLU A 157 -5.68 20.45 -12.40
C GLU A 157 -5.22 19.02 -12.09
N ALA A 158 -4.05 18.62 -12.59
CA ALA A 158 -3.45 17.31 -12.36
C ALA A 158 -2.60 17.25 -11.08
N ALA A 159 -2.49 18.32 -10.30
CA ALA A 159 -1.61 18.38 -9.12
C ALA A 159 -1.91 17.28 -8.09
N ALA A 160 -3.18 16.92 -7.90
CA ALA A 160 -3.56 15.82 -7.02
C ALA A 160 -3.07 14.45 -7.53
N VAL A 161 -3.16 14.22 -8.85
CA VAL A 161 -2.69 12.99 -9.50
C VAL A 161 -1.16 12.94 -9.49
N ARG A 162 -0.49 14.05 -9.82
CA ARG A 162 0.96 14.17 -9.71
C ARG A 162 1.45 13.84 -8.31
N ARG A 163 0.80 14.38 -7.28
CA ARG A 163 1.14 14.12 -5.88
C ARG A 163 0.92 12.68 -5.45
N ALA A 164 -0.18 12.07 -5.89
CA ALA A 164 -0.50 10.69 -5.54
C ALA A 164 0.48 9.68 -6.17
N TYR A 165 0.94 9.94 -7.41
CA TYR A 165 1.69 8.95 -8.18
C TYR A 165 3.19 9.23 -8.31
N TYR A 166 3.64 10.49 -8.28
CA TYR A 166 5.01 10.88 -8.63
C TYR A 166 5.70 11.86 -7.68
N GLU A 167 4.98 12.49 -6.74
CA GLU A 167 5.65 13.19 -5.65
C GLU A 167 5.99 12.16 -4.57
N PRO A 168 7.27 11.91 -4.26
CA PRO A 168 7.62 11.24 -3.03
C PRO A 168 7.09 12.08 -1.87
N TYR A 169 6.62 11.43 -0.80
CA TYR A 169 6.74 12.02 0.54
C TYR A 169 8.20 12.49 0.64
N ARG A 170 8.45 13.81 0.68
CA ARG A 170 9.82 14.37 0.55
C ARG A 170 10.75 13.77 1.61
N HIS A 171 11.66 12.89 1.20
CA HIS A 171 13.06 13.00 1.55
C HIS A 171 13.67 14.04 0.60
N VAL A 172 14.35 15.05 1.16
CA VAL A 172 15.14 15.98 0.36
C VAL A 172 16.58 15.49 0.44
N GLU A 173 17.06 14.85 -0.62
CA GLU A 173 18.51 14.77 -0.88
C GLU A 173 18.93 16.09 -1.54
N THR A 174 19.78 16.87 -0.86
CA THR A 174 20.51 17.97 -1.49
C THR A 174 21.90 17.50 -1.85
N ALA A 175 22.33 17.82 -3.08
CA ALA A 175 23.65 17.58 -3.63
C ALA A 175 24.79 18.11 -2.73
N ASP A 176 25.93 17.40 -2.74
CA ASP A 176 27.13 17.67 -1.95
C ASP A 176 27.71 19.09 -2.16
N PRO A 177 27.96 19.86 -1.09
CA PRO A 177 28.90 20.98 -1.11
C PRO A 177 30.33 20.49 -0.82
N PRO A 178 31.37 21.28 -1.15
CA PRO A 178 32.74 20.80 -1.24
C PRO A 178 33.31 20.42 0.13
N VAL A 179 34.18 19.40 0.09
CA VAL A 179 34.97 18.89 1.21
C VAL A 179 35.75 20.01 1.89
N ILE A 180 35.51 20.21 3.19
CA ILE A 180 36.42 20.88 4.12
C ILE A 180 36.83 19.85 5.17
N PRO A 181 38.14 19.62 5.42
CA PRO A 181 38.57 18.56 6.32
C PRO A 181 38.40 18.95 7.79
N LEU A 182 38.03 17.91 8.57
CA LEU A 182 38.25 17.70 10.01
C LEU A 182 37.66 18.70 11.01
N THR A 183 36.77 18.21 11.88
CA THR A 183 37.11 17.79 13.27
C THR A 183 35.90 17.04 13.88
N ILE A 184 36.17 15.95 14.59
CA ILE A 184 35.19 15.08 15.24
C ILE A 184 34.41 15.84 16.32
N SER A 185 33.08 15.77 16.27
CA SER A 185 32.21 15.90 17.44
C SER A 185 31.00 14.99 17.27
N THR A 186 30.81 14.13 18.27
CA THR A 186 29.75 13.15 18.42
C THR A 186 28.38 13.80 18.52
N SER A 187 27.45 13.50 17.60
CA SER A 187 26.00 13.65 17.81
C SER A 187 25.21 12.84 16.78
N SER A 188 24.47 11.87 17.28
CA SER A 188 23.54 10.95 16.60
C SER A 188 22.28 11.61 16.02
N ASP A 189 22.36 12.87 15.57
CA ASP A 189 21.21 13.69 15.16
C ASP A 189 21.06 13.83 13.63
N LEU A 190 21.94 13.20 12.85
CA LEU A 190 21.89 13.20 11.39
C LEU A 190 21.10 11.98 10.87
N ALA A 191 20.48 12.15 9.70
CA ALA A 191 19.52 11.23 9.09
C ALA A 191 19.96 9.76 9.18
N TRP A 192 19.04 8.87 9.59
CA TRP A 192 19.29 7.43 9.62
C TRP A 192 19.51 6.89 8.22
N ARG A 193 20.59 6.13 8.01
CA ARG A 193 20.85 5.41 6.76
C ARG A 193 21.16 3.95 7.06
N GLY A 194 20.79 3.07 6.13
CA GLY A 194 21.17 1.65 6.21
C GLY A 194 22.69 1.49 6.23
N GLY A 195 23.17 0.55 7.05
CA GLY A 195 24.59 0.30 7.28
C GLY A 195 25.25 1.23 8.30
N GLU A 196 24.57 2.26 8.80
CA GLU A 196 25.09 3.13 9.86
C GLU A 196 24.76 2.58 11.26
N GLU A 197 25.65 2.88 12.22
CA GLU A 197 25.41 2.59 13.64
C GLU A 197 24.74 3.78 14.33
N ALA A 198 23.56 3.55 14.90
CA ALA A 198 22.86 4.49 15.76
C ALA A 198 23.05 4.08 17.23
N CYS A 199 23.85 4.84 17.97
CA CYS A 199 24.10 4.58 19.39
C CYS A 199 23.30 5.52 20.30
N PHE A 200 22.62 4.94 21.29
CA PHE A 200 21.85 5.64 22.30
C PHE A 200 22.32 5.17 23.69
N GLY A 201 23.16 5.98 24.34
CA GLY A 201 23.80 5.58 25.59
C GLY A 201 24.73 4.39 25.38
N ALA A 202 24.45 3.27 26.04
CA ALA A 202 25.23 2.03 25.93
C ALA A 202 24.68 1.04 24.87
N ASP A 203 23.51 1.31 24.29
CA ASP A 203 22.95 0.47 23.22
C ASP A 203 23.35 1.03 21.86
N CYS A 204 24.01 0.23 21.03
CA CYS A 204 24.31 0.55 19.63
C CYS A 204 23.53 -0.36 18.68
N TYR A 205 22.96 0.22 17.63
CA TYR A 205 22.13 -0.49 16.66
C TYR A 205 22.65 -0.28 15.24
N LEU A 206 22.98 -1.35 14.55
CA LEU A 206 23.31 -1.32 13.12
C LEU A 206 22.02 -1.30 12.30
N LEU A 207 21.75 -0.17 11.64
CA LEU A 207 20.54 0.06 10.86
C LEU A 207 20.55 -0.74 9.56
N HIS A 208 19.39 -1.28 9.17
CA HIS A 208 19.19 -1.92 7.87
C HIS A 208 18.65 -0.90 6.86
N ASP A 209 18.62 -1.26 5.58
CA ASP A 209 18.27 -0.34 4.48
C ASP A 209 16.79 0.10 4.47
N ASP A 210 15.92 -0.52 5.29
CA ASP A 210 14.47 -0.23 5.35
C ASP A 210 14.13 1.01 6.21
N VAL A 211 15.02 2.00 6.24
CA VAL A 211 14.80 3.23 7.01
C VAL A 211 13.66 4.04 6.40
N VAL A 212 12.65 4.33 7.23
CA VAL A 212 11.52 5.21 6.91
C VAL A 212 11.64 6.48 7.73
N GLU A 213 11.68 7.64 7.10
CA GLU A 213 11.63 8.95 7.76
C GLU A 213 10.36 9.72 7.36
N VAL A 214 9.65 10.26 8.35
CA VAL A 214 8.42 11.02 8.15
C VAL A 214 8.44 12.29 8.97
N PHE A 215 8.39 13.43 8.29
CA PHE A 215 8.25 14.72 8.95
C PHE A 215 6.78 15.01 9.27
N SER A 216 6.56 15.64 10.41
CA SER A 216 5.31 16.34 10.69
C SER A 216 4.96 17.36 9.61
N SER A 217 3.67 17.62 9.41
CA SER A 217 3.18 18.60 8.44
C SER A 217 3.74 20.00 8.70
N ASP A 218 3.91 20.36 9.96
CA ASP A 218 4.52 21.62 10.36
C ASP A 218 6.06 21.55 10.42
N ARG A 219 6.69 20.39 10.17
CA ARG A 219 8.15 20.19 10.32
C ARG A 219 8.68 20.51 11.72
N SER A 220 7.86 20.35 12.76
CA SER A 220 8.31 20.52 14.15
C SER A 220 8.97 19.27 14.73
N TRP A 221 8.70 18.09 14.19
CA TRP A 221 9.31 16.83 14.56
C TRP A 221 9.46 15.88 13.37
N VAL A 222 10.37 14.92 13.51
CA VAL A 222 10.63 13.83 12.57
C VAL A 222 10.43 12.48 13.26
N TRP A 223 9.74 11.57 12.60
CA TRP A 223 9.56 10.17 12.98
C TRP A 223 10.45 9.30 12.10
N ARG A 224 11.11 8.31 12.71
CA ARG A 224 11.95 7.34 12.02
C ARG A 224 11.58 5.93 12.45
N GLU A 225 11.55 5.01 11.49
CA GLU A 225 11.51 3.58 11.76
C GLU A 225 12.57 2.86 10.95
N ALA A 226 13.14 1.80 11.53
CA ALA A 226 14.05 0.92 10.82
C ALA A 226 14.05 -0.47 11.46
N THR A 227 14.39 -1.50 10.70
CA THR A 227 14.94 -2.72 11.30
C THR A 227 16.43 -2.52 11.58
N ALA A 228 16.92 -3.16 12.63
CA ALA A 228 18.32 -3.05 13.02
C ALA A 228 18.77 -4.29 13.80
N ASP A 229 20.08 -4.50 13.87
CA ASP A 229 20.68 -5.43 14.82
C ASP A 229 21.31 -4.63 15.97
N ARG A 230 20.88 -4.88 17.20
CA ARG A 230 21.56 -4.36 18.38
C ARG A 230 22.92 -5.06 18.48
N VAL A 231 24.01 -4.30 18.52
CA VAL A 231 25.39 -4.82 18.60
C VAL A 231 25.78 -5.07 20.06
N GLU A 232 25.49 -4.10 20.94
CA GLU A 232 25.78 -4.14 22.37
C GLU A 232 24.54 -3.79 23.20
N PRO A 233 24.39 -4.30 24.44
CA PRO A 233 25.26 -5.26 25.14
C PRO A 233 24.96 -6.73 24.77
N SER A 234 23.86 -7.00 24.06
CA SER A 234 23.49 -8.35 23.64
C SER A 234 22.87 -8.34 22.24
N PRO A 235 23.46 -9.11 21.30
CA PRO A 235 22.96 -9.22 19.93
C PRO A 235 21.49 -9.60 19.85
N ALA A 236 20.70 -8.73 19.22
CA ALA A 236 19.29 -8.98 18.98
C ALA A 236 18.81 -8.22 17.76
N ARG A 237 17.96 -8.85 16.96
CA ARG A 237 17.26 -8.17 15.88
C ARG A 237 16.09 -7.36 16.45
N VAL A 238 16.00 -6.09 16.08
CA VAL A 238 15.07 -5.14 16.67
C VAL A 238 14.30 -4.35 15.62
N ARG A 239 13.10 -3.89 16.01
CA ARG A 239 12.40 -2.79 15.33
C ARG A 239 12.67 -1.52 16.14
N LEU A 240 13.25 -0.53 15.49
CA LEU A 240 13.49 0.79 16.05
C LEU A 240 12.39 1.75 15.64
N ARG A 241 11.94 2.56 16.60
CA ARG A 241 11.09 3.72 16.39
C ARG A 241 11.69 4.90 17.11
N HIS A 242 11.80 6.03 16.42
CA HIS A 242 12.43 7.22 16.95
C HIS A 242 11.64 8.46 16.60
N VAL A 243 11.54 9.39 17.55
CA VAL A 243 10.99 10.73 17.34
C VAL A 243 12.00 11.75 17.82
N ALA A 244 12.36 12.69 16.95
CA ALA A 244 13.16 13.87 17.30
C ALA A 244 12.34 15.15 17.09
N ALA A 245 12.32 16.01 18.10
CA ALA A 245 11.78 17.36 18.03
C ALA A 245 12.81 18.28 17.39
N LEU A 246 12.45 18.83 16.23
CA LEU A 246 13.24 19.82 15.48
C LEU A 246 12.95 21.23 16.00
N ARG A 247 11.72 21.46 16.47
CA ARG A 247 11.25 22.73 17.04
C ARG A 247 10.38 22.46 18.25
N ASP A 248 10.42 23.37 19.23
CA ASP A 248 9.67 23.24 20.47
C ASP A 248 8.20 23.64 20.24
N THR A 249 7.38 22.65 19.88
CA THR A 249 5.93 22.81 19.68
C THR A 249 5.15 21.81 20.54
N SER A 250 3.86 22.09 20.75
CA SER A 250 2.95 21.11 21.37
C SER A 250 2.89 19.82 20.56
N ALA A 251 2.84 19.91 19.22
CA ALA A 251 2.82 18.75 18.32
C ALA A 251 4.07 17.86 18.47
N ALA A 252 5.27 18.45 18.61
CA ALA A 252 6.51 17.71 18.85
C ALA A 252 6.52 17.05 20.24
N THR A 253 5.99 17.76 21.24
CA THR A 253 5.84 17.23 22.61
C THR A 253 4.87 16.04 22.64
N ASP A 254 3.74 16.14 21.95
CA ASP A 254 2.72 15.09 21.88
C ASP A 254 3.23 13.86 21.12
N ALA A 255 3.99 14.05 20.03
CA ALA A 255 4.61 12.95 19.29
C ALA A 255 5.61 12.17 20.15
N ARG A 256 6.45 12.87 20.92
CA ARG A 256 7.38 12.23 21.88
C ARG A 256 6.63 11.51 22.99
N ARG A 257 5.59 12.13 23.56
CA ARG A 257 4.74 11.50 24.59
C ARG A 257 4.07 10.23 24.07
N ALA A 258 3.61 10.23 22.82
CA ALA A 258 3.02 9.05 22.19
C ALA A 258 4.03 7.89 22.06
N LEU A 259 5.29 8.18 21.69
CA LEU A 259 6.33 7.14 21.63
C LEU A 259 6.74 6.61 23.03
N VAL A 260 6.73 7.47 24.06
CA VAL A 260 6.88 7.01 25.46
C VAL A 260 5.69 6.14 25.90
N GLY A 261 4.47 6.52 25.51
CA GLY A 261 3.28 5.68 25.69
C GLY A 261 3.43 4.31 25.03
N GLN A 262 4.08 4.25 23.87
CA GLN A 262 4.40 2.98 23.22
C GLN A 262 5.38 2.13 24.02
N ALA A 263 6.45 2.72 24.56
CA ALA A 263 7.38 2.00 25.43
C ALA A 263 6.68 1.42 26.68
N THR A 264 5.75 2.19 27.25
CA THR A 264 4.93 1.78 28.40
C THR A 264 4.05 0.58 28.02
N LEU A 265 3.29 0.68 26.92
CA LEU A 265 2.46 -0.41 26.42
C LEU A 265 3.27 -1.69 26.16
N LEU A 266 4.45 -1.56 25.53
CA LEU A 266 5.33 -2.70 25.28
C LEU A 266 5.80 -3.35 26.59
N SER A 267 6.04 -2.55 27.63
CA SER A 267 6.41 -3.04 28.97
C SER A 267 5.24 -3.73 29.66
N ASP A 268 4.01 -3.26 29.46
CA ASP A 268 2.81 -3.87 30.04
C ASP A 268 2.48 -5.22 29.40
N ILE A 269 2.67 -5.34 28.08
CA ILE A 269 2.43 -6.61 27.37
C ILE A 269 3.63 -7.57 27.51
N ALA A 270 4.88 -7.06 27.51
CA ALA A 270 6.13 -7.79 27.77
C ALA A 270 6.26 -9.20 27.15
N GLY A 271 5.81 -9.42 25.91
CA GLY A 271 5.87 -10.75 25.30
C GLY A 271 4.62 -11.62 25.46
N ALA A 272 3.63 -11.17 26.24
CA ALA A 272 2.38 -11.89 26.48
C ALA A 272 1.72 -12.25 25.15
N ARG A 273 1.27 -13.51 25.02
CA ARG A 273 0.62 -14.02 23.80
C ARG A 273 1.38 -13.71 22.51
N ARG A 274 2.72 -13.75 22.53
CA ARG A 274 3.58 -13.47 21.35
C ARG A 274 3.53 -12.01 20.89
N LEU A 275 3.19 -11.08 21.78
CA LEU A 275 3.32 -9.65 21.52
C LEU A 275 4.80 -9.22 21.60
N PRO A 276 5.19 -8.08 21.02
CA PRO A 276 6.54 -7.58 21.14
C PRO A 276 6.88 -7.17 22.58
N ARG A 277 8.16 -7.18 22.93
CA ARG A 277 8.69 -6.65 24.20
C ARG A 277 9.69 -5.52 23.94
N PRO A 278 9.85 -4.56 24.85
CA PRO A 278 10.86 -3.53 24.73
C PRO A 278 12.24 -4.13 25.00
N LEU A 279 13.22 -3.70 24.24
CA LEU A 279 14.63 -4.08 24.38
C LEU A 279 15.54 -2.90 24.72
N GLY A 280 15.09 -1.68 24.45
CA GLY A 280 15.76 -0.44 24.81
C GLY A 280 14.78 0.74 24.73
N VAL A 281 14.87 1.65 25.69
CA VAL A 281 14.07 2.88 25.72
C VAL A 281 15.00 4.03 26.09
N HIS A 282 15.20 4.92 25.14
CA HIS A 282 16.19 5.99 25.23
C HIS A 282 15.48 7.33 25.16
N MET A 283 15.63 8.13 26.21
CA MET A 283 15.02 9.45 26.30
C MET A 283 16.11 10.52 26.36
N GLY A 284 16.15 11.35 25.32
CA GLY A 284 16.97 12.55 25.27
C GLY A 284 16.14 13.82 25.50
N ALA A 285 16.80 14.97 25.59
CA ALA A 285 16.13 16.26 25.78
C ALA A 285 15.13 16.56 24.65
N LYS A 286 15.49 16.24 23.41
CA LYS A 286 14.68 16.49 22.20
C LYS A 286 14.26 15.22 21.45
N ALA A 287 14.68 14.05 21.89
CA ALA A 287 14.39 12.81 21.17
C ALA A 287 13.92 11.68 22.10
N VAL A 288 13.19 10.72 21.53
CA VAL A 288 12.83 9.45 22.17
C VAL A 288 13.09 8.34 21.15
N THR A 289 13.78 7.28 21.56
CA THR A 289 13.99 6.07 20.76
C THR A 289 13.49 4.85 21.52
N VAL A 290 12.74 3.99 20.86
CA VAL A 290 12.26 2.72 21.41
C VAL A 290 12.72 1.59 20.49
N ALA A 291 13.48 0.66 21.05
CA ALA A 291 13.83 -0.60 20.43
C ALA A 291 12.93 -1.70 20.98
N SER A 292 12.36 -2.51 20.08
CA SER A 292 11.49 -3.64 20.44
C SER A 292 11.93 -4.89 19.71
N THR A 293 11.56 -6.06 20.23
CA THR A 293 11.87 -7.34 19.57
C THR A 293 11.32 -7.38 18.14
N LEU A 294 12.16 -7.79 17.20
CA LEU A 294 11.73 -8.16 15.86
C LEU A 294 11.81 -9.70 15.69
N PRO A 295 10.69 -10.40 15.49
CA PRO A 295 10.72 -11.84 15.21
C PRO A 295 11.45 -12.15 13.90
N SER A 296 12.08 -13.32 13.84
CA SER A 296 12.76 -13.81 12.64
C SER A 296 11.91 -14.88 11.93
N GLY A 297 11.82 -14.77 10.61
CA GLY A 297 11.09 -15.69 9.74
C GLY A 297 10.50 -14.95 8.53
N PRO A 298 9.94 -15.69 7.57
CA PRO A 298 9.20 -15.10 6.47
C PRO A 298 7.93 -14.41 6.98
N VAL A 299 7.49 -13.37 6.28
CA VAL A 299 6.21 -12.71 6.59
C VAL A 299 5.04 -13.56 6.13
N TRP A 300 3.83 -13.29 6.64
CA TRP A 300 2.60 -13.99 6.23
C TRP A 300 2.45 -14.03 4.71
N ARG A 301 2.78 -12.93 4.03
CA ARG A 301 2.73 -12.82 2.56
C ARG A 301 3.63 -13.83 1.86
N GLU A 302 4.82 -14.09 2.38
CA GLU A 302 5.76 -15.03 1.76
C GLU A 302 5.35 -16.49 2.03
N VAL A 303 4.63 -16.73 3.13
CA VAL A 303 4.20 -18.08 3.55
C VAL A 303 2.89 -18.50 2.91
N PHE A 304 1.92 -17.59 2.90
CA PHE A 304 0.55 -17.85 2.46
C PHE A 304 0.07 -16.93 1.35
N GLY A 305 0.84 -15.86 1.04
CA GLY A 305 0.34 -14.69 0.31
C GLY A 305 -0.40 -15.05 -0.97
N PRO A 306 -1.33 -14.17 -1.35
CA PRO A 306 -2.37 -14.48 -2.32
C PRO A 306 -1.73 -14.99 -3.62
N GLY A 307 -1.94 -16.28 -3.89
CA GLY A 307 -1.58 -16.89 -5.16
C GLY A 307 -2.60 -16.54 -6.24
N PRO A 308 -2.32 -16.83 -7.52
CA PRO A 308 -3.25 -16.55 -8.63
C PRO A 308 -4.54 -17.40 -8.59
N GLY A 309 -4.69 -18.28 -7.61
CA GLY A 309 -5.83 -19.16 -7.45
C GLY A 309 -6.14 -19.47 -5.99
N PRO A 310 -7.31 -20.07 -5.73
CA PRO A 310 -7.74 -20.39 -4.38
C PRO A 310 -6.80 -21.38 -3.70
N LEU A 311 -6.66 -21.23 -2.38
CA LEU A 311 -5.88 -22.17 -1.57
C LEU A 311 -6.59 -23.52 -1.43
N ASP A 312 -5.82 -24.60 -1.37
CA ASP A 312 -6.34 -25.93 -1.03
C ASP A 312 -6.87 -25.97 0.41
N ARG A 313 -7.71 -26.97 0.71
CA ARG A 313 -8.36 -27.12 2.03
C ARG A 313 -7.38 -27.18 3.19
N LEU A 314 -6.21 -27.82 3.02
CA LEU A 314 -5.24 -27.99 4.09
C LEU A 314 -4.51 -26.67 4.37
N THR A 315 -4.12 -25.95 3.32
CA THR A 315 -3.53 -24.61 3.46
C THR A 315 -4.55 -23.62 4.03
N ALA A 316 -5.82 -23.69 3.61
CA ALA A 316 -6.90 -22.91 4.22
C ALA A 316 -7.06 -23.21 5.72
N ALA A 317 -6.96 -24.48 6.13
CA ALA A 317 -6.97 -24.85 7.55
C ALA A 317 -5.76 -24.27 8.31
N ALA A 318 -4.58 -24.22 7.69
CA ALA A 318 -3.38 -23.60 8.27
C ALA A 318 -3.54 -22.09 8.47
N VAL A 319 -4.12 -21.41 7.48
CA VAL A 319 -4.50 -19.98 7.54
C VAL A 319 -5.43 -19.72 8.72
N LEU A 320 -6.49 -20.53 8.88
CA LEU A 320 -7.41 -20.40 10.02
C LEU A 320 -6.71 -20.66 11.35
N ALA A 321 -5.78 -21.63 11.42
CA ALA A 321 -5.00 -21.90 12.63
C ALA A 321 -4.14 -20.69 13.03
N ALA A 322 -3.52 -20.04 12.06
CA ALA A 322 -2.72 -18.86 12.30
C ALA A 322 -3.58 -17.66 12.74
N ALA A 323 -4.73 -17.44 12.10
CA ALA A 323 -5.69 -16.39 12.49
C ALA A 323 -6.25 -16.58 13.91
N VAL A 324 -6.45 -17.82 14.36
CA VAL A 324 -6.82 -18.11 15.76
C VAL A 324 -5.75 -17.60 16.73
N ARG A 325 -4.48 -17.91 16.49
CA ARG A 325 -3.39 -17.46 17.36
C ARG A 325 -3.24 -15.94 17.34
N LEU A 326 -3.38 -15.30 16.18
CA LEU A 326 -3.37 -13.83 16.07
C LEU A 326 -4.54 -13.19 16.85
N SER A 327 -5.71 -13.81 16.83
CA SER A 327 -6.86 -13.35 17.61
C SER A 327 -6.57 -13.38 19.12
N GLU A 328 -5.79 -14.35 19.61
CA GLU A 328 -5.35 -14.38 21.02
C GLU A 328 -4.41 -13.22 21.36
N SER A 329 -3.44 -12.92 20.48
CA SER A 329 -2.52 -11.78 20.65
C SER A 329 -3.26 -10.45 20.64
N LEU A 330 -4.17 -10.26 19.68
CA LEU A 330 -4.98 -9.03 19.57
C LEU A 330 -5.97 -8.91 20.73
N GLY A 331 -6.56 -10.01 21.18
CA GLY A 331 -7.43 -10.03 22.34
C GLY A 331 -6.73 -9.56 23.61
N GLU A 332 -5.45 -9.90 23.79
CA GLU A 332 -4.65 -9.41 24.92
C GLU A 332 -4.39 -7.90 24.83
N LEU A 333 -4.09 -7.40 23.63
CA LEU A 333 -3.95 -5.96 23.39
C LEU A 333 -5.27 -5.20 23.68
N HIS A 334 -6.40 -5.76 23.23
CA HIS A 334 -7.74 -5.19 23.44
C HIS A 334 -8.14 -5.17 24.91
N ARG A 335 -7.74 -6.19 25.69
CA ARG A 335 -7.99 -6.26 27.14
C ARG A 335 -7.36 -5.08 27.89
N LEU A 336 -6.26 -4.55 27.36
CA LEU A 336 -5.56 -3.38 27.89
C LEU A 336 -6.09 -2.05 27.32
N GLY A 337 -7.17 -2.08 26.53
CA GLY A 337 -7.78 -0.89 25.94
C GLY A 337 -7.07 -0.37 24.68
N HIS A 338 -6.15 -1.14 24.12
CA HIS A 338 -5.39 -0.78 22.92
C HIS A 338 -5.82 -1.59 21.71
N SER A 339 -5.56 -1.08 20.50
CA SER A 339 -5.82 -1.76 19.23
C SER A 339 -4.67 -1.56 18.26
N HIS A 340 -4.25 -2.60 17.56
CA HIS A 340 -3.08 -2.62 16.68
C HIS A 340 -3.20 -1.64 15.50
N ARG A 341 -4.37 -1.60 14.84
CA ARG A 341 -4.80 -0.68 13.77
C ARG A 341 -3.97 -0.63 12.48
N ALA A 342 -2.89 -1.38 12.41
CA ALA A 342 -2.03 -1.50 11.23
C ALA A 342 -1.72 -2.97 10.89
N LEU A 343 -2.71 -3.86 10.99
CA LEU A 343 -2.53 -5.25 10.55
C LEU A 343 -2.50 -5.34 9.02
N SER A 344 -1.52 -6.08 8.53
CA SER A 344 -1.32 -6.45 7.13
C SER A 344 -0.49 -7.75 7.09
N PRO A 345 -0.37 -8.41 5.93
CA PRO A 345 0.50 -9.58 5.80
C PRO A 345 1.94 -9.32 6.25
N ASP A 346 2.46 -8.12 6.00
CA ASP A 346 3.85 -7.74 6.31
C ASP A 346 4.02 -7.33 7.79
N ALA A 347 2.92 -7.21 8.54
CA ALA A 347 2.92 -7.01 9.99
C ALA A 347 2.99 -8.33 10.77
N ILE A 348 2.96 -9.48 10.11
CA ILE A 348 2.94 -10.80 10.76
C ILE A 348 4.13 -11.63 10.27
N VAL A 349 4.95 -12.08 11.20
CA VAL A 349 6.10 -12.95 10.93
C VAL A 349 5.77 -14.38 11.34
N MET A 350 6.07 -15.32 10.45
CA MET A 350 5.83 -16.75 10.65
C MET A 350 7.09 -17.39 11.23
N THR A 351 7.05 -17.66 12.53
CA THR A 351 8.23 -18.05 13.32
C THR A 351 8.34 -19.55 13.51
N GLY A 352 9.58 -20.05 13.56
CA GLY A 352 9.90 -21.44 13.86
C GLY A 352 9.40 -22.45 12.81
N ARG A 353 9.67 -23.74 13.07
CA ARG A 353 9.29 -24.83 12.14
C ARG A 353 7.78 -25.00 12.02
N SER A 354 7.04 -24.72 13.10
CA SER A 354 5.59 -24.81 13.14
C SER A 354 4.88 -23.64 12.47
N ARG A 355 5.63 -22.64 11.94
CA ARG A 355 5.11 -21.42 11.34
C ARG A 355 4.07 -20.76 12.25
N ASP A 356 4.46 -20.50 13.49
CA ASP A 356 3.59 -19.79 14.42
C ASP A 356 3.59 -18.28 14.08
N PRO A 357 2.43 -17.65 13.90
CA PRO A 357 2.33 -16.24 13.59
C PRO A 357 2.64 -15.39 14.84
N VAL A 358 3.45 -14.35 14.63
CA VAL A 358 3.88 -13.38 15.64
C VAL A 358 3.73 -11.98 15.05
N LEU A 359 3.17 -11.04 15.81
CA LEU A 359 3.08 -9.65 15.37
C LEU A 359 4.49 -9.04 15.34
N ARG A 360 4.83 -8.41 14.21
CA ARG A 360 6.14 -7.78 13.97
C ARG A 360 6.41 -6.64 14.94
N ASP A 361 5.37 -5.87 15.25
CA ASP A 361 5.39 -4.75 16.19
C ASP A 361 4.00 -4.55 16.83
N ALA A 362 3.82 -3.51 17.65
CA ALA A 362 2.53 -3.17 18.27
C ALA A 362 1.64 -2.29 17.38
N GLY A 363 1.98 -2.14 16.09
CA GLY A 363 1.27 -1.31 15.14
C GLY A 363 1.22 0.14 15.59
N LEU A 364 0.00 0.71 15.60
CA LEU A 364 -0.30 2.06 16.02
C LEU A 364 -0.90 2.12 17.43
N ALA A 365 -0.85 1.04 18.21
CA ALA A 365 -1.63 0.88 19.43
C ALA A 365 -1.51 1.98 20.50
N ALA A 366 -0.34 2.61 20.60
CA ALA A 366 -0.07 3.71 21.54
C ALA A 366 -0.05 5.10 20.90
N LEU A 367 -0.32 5.19 19.59
CA LEU A 367 -0.41 6.46 18.87
C LEU A 367 -1.86 6.94 18.82
N PRO A 368 -2.13 8.26 18.80
CA PRO A 368 -3.50 8.76 18.64
C PRO A 368 -4.04 8.39 17.24
N PRO A 369 -5.34 8.07 17.10
CA PRO A 369 -5.94 7.79 15.81
C PRO A 369 -5.88 8.95 14.82
N ARG A 370 -5.54 8.62 13.57
CA ARG A 370 -5.50 9.57 12.46
C ARG A 370 -6.33 9.04 11.28
N PRO A 371 -6.96 9.93 10.49
CA PRO A 371 -7.60 9.51 9.25
C PRO A 371 -6.59 8.85 8.31
N ARG A 372 -7.05 7.83 7.60
CA ARG A 372 -6.32 7.04 6.60
C ARG A 372 -5.09 6.29 7.13
N GLU A 373 -5.02 6.04 8.43
CA GLU A 373 -3.97 5.22 9.02
C GLU A 373 -4.10 3.74 8.62
N GLY A 374 -3.01 2.97 8.74
CA GLY A 374 -2.98 1.54 8.41
C GLY A 374 -2.73 1.25 6.93
N SER A 375 -2.43 -0.02 6.63
CA SER A 375 -2.06 -0.48 5.28
C SER A 375 -3.24 -0.44 4.31
N ASP A 376 -2.95 0.00 3.09
CA ASP A 376 -3.92 0.03 2.00
C ASP A 376 -4.40 -1.39 1.64
N GLY A 377 -5.68 -1.55 1.34
CA GLY A 377 -6.34 -2.84 1.09
C GLY A 377 -6.79 -3.61 2.34
N TYR A 378 -6.27 -3.29 3.53
CA TYR A 378 -6.73 -3.88 4.80
C TYR A 378 -7.39 -2.86 5.73
N ARG A 379 -7.25 -1.57 5.43
CA ARG A 379 -7.82 -0.46 6.20
C ARG A 379 -9.31 -0.64 6.43
N ALA A 380 -9.75 -0.50 7.67
CA ALA A 380 -11.16 -0.55 8.01
C ALA A 380 -11.88 0.75 7.60
N PRO A 381 -13.17 0.71 7.23
CA PRO A 381 -13.91 1.91 6.80
C PRO A 381 -13.87 3.08 7.78
N GLU A 382 -13.90 2.81 9.09
CA GLU A 382 -13.80 3.83 10.14
C GLU A 382 -12.44 4.54 10.21
N GLN A 383 -11.39 3.95 9.62
CA GLN A 383 -10.07 4.57 9.54
C GLN A 383 -10.00 5.55 8.37
N GLU A 384 -10.83 5.45 7.33
CA GLU A 384 -10.80 6.36 6.16
C GLU A 384 -11.17 7.80 6.51
N ARG A 385 -12.20 7.95 7.35
CA ARG A 385 -12.70 9.26 7.80
C ARG A 385 -13.07 9.16 9.27
N LEU A 386 -12.45 10.01 10.09
CA LEU A 386 -12.90 10.25 11.45
C LEU A 386 -14.10 11.22 11.38
N GLY A 387 -15.25 10.81 11.93
CA GLY A 387 -16.46 11.61 11.94
C GLY A 387 -17.28 11.39 13.21
N PRO A 388 -18.14 12.35 13.61
CA PRO A 388 -18.85 12.32 14.90
C PRO A 388 -19.81 11.14 15.06
N HIS A 389 -20.25 10.51 13.97
CA HIS A 389 -21.16 9.36 13.97
C HIS A 389 -20.47 8.02 13.71
N THR A 390 -19.16 8.03 13.47
CA THR A 390 -18.36 6.82 13.23
C THR A 390 -17.65 6.44 14.52
N PRO A 391 -17.79 5.20 15.02
CA PRO A 391 -16.99 4.73 16.15
C PRO A 391 -15.51 4.94 15.88
N PRO A 392 -14.73 5.49 16.84
CA PRO A 392 -13.29 5.66 16.64
C PRO A 392 -12.62 4.30 16.43
N PRO A 393 -11.49 4.24 15.71
CA PRO A 393 -10.74 3.00 15.53
C PRO A 393 -10.43 2.32 16.88
N GLY A 394 -10.64 1.00 16.93
CA GLY A 394 -10.55 0.23 18.17
C GLY A 394 -10.53 -1.29 17.94
N ALA A 395 -11.00 -2.07 18.90
CA ALA A 395 -10.98 -3.54 18.81
C ALA A 395 -11.68 -4.10 17.55
N HIS A 396 -12.77 -3.47 17.12
CA HIS A 396 -13.49 -3.83 15.89
C HIS A 396 -12.68 -3.55 14.62
N THR A 397 -11.73 -2.63 14.66
CA THR A 397 -10.84 -2.29 13.55
C THR A 397 -9.87 -3.44 13.31
N ASP A 398 -9.20 -3.92 14.37
CA ASP A 398 -8.28 -5.06 14.25
C ASP A 398 -9.01 -6.33 13.79
N LEU A 399 -10.27 -6.51 14.21
CA LEU A 399 -11.09 -7.64 13.79
C LEU A 399 -11.37 -7.59 12.29
N TYR A 400 -11.73 -6.40 11.78
CA TYR A 400 -11.90 -6.20 10.33
C TYR A 400 -10.59 -6.49 9.58
N GLN A 401 -9.47 -5.94 10.05
CA GLN A 401 -8.18 -6.10 9.38
C GLN A 401 -7.72 -7.57 9.35
N LEU A 402 -7.92 -8.32 10.44
CA LEU A 402 -7.63 -9.75 10.48
C LEU A 402 -8.55 -10.54 9.55
N ALA A 403 -9.84 -10.22 9.51
CA ALA A 403 -10.79 -10.86 8.59
C ALA A 403 -10.45 -10.55 7.12
N ALA A 404 -10.04 -9.31 6.82
CA ALA A 404 -9.62 -8.92 5.49
C ALA A 404 -8.36 -9.63 5.03
N LEU A 405 -7.41 -9.79 5.94
CA LEU A 405 -6.20 -10.58 5.72
C LEU A 405 -6.52 -12.06 5.44
N VAL A 406 -7.40 -12.68 6.23
CA VAL A 406 -7.82 -14.07 6.04
C VAL A 406 -8.58 -14.23 4.72
N HIS A 407 -9.54 -13.35 4.42
CA HIS A 407 -10.31 -13.37 3.17
C HIS A 407 -9.40 -13.25 1.96
N HIS A 408 -8.50 -12.26 1.95
CA HIS A 408 -7.56 -12.05 0.86
C HIS A 408 -6.65 -13.26 0.64
N THR A 409 -6.13 -13.82 1.74
CA THR A 409 -5.27 -15.01 1.67
C THR A 409 -5.99 -16.21 1.05
N LEU A 410 -7.25 -16.44 1.42
CA LEU A 410 -8.03 -17.59 0.95
C LEU A 410 -8.55 -17.43 -0.49
N THR A 411 -8.86 -16.21 -0.91
CA THR A 411 -9.51 -15.93 -2.20
C THR A 411 -8.56 -15.42 -3.27
N GLY A 412 -7.35 -14.99 -2.89
CA GLY A 412 -6.42 -14.29 -3.78
C GLY A 412 -6.76 -12.82 -4.04
N HIS A 413 -7.90 -12.32 -3.54
CA HIS A 413 -8.39 -10.97 -3.82
C HIS A 413 -8.70 -10.22 -2.51
N PRO A 414 -8.28 -8.95 -2.35
CA PRO A 414 -8.62 -8.18 -1.17
C PRO A 414 -10.15 -7.99 -1.08
N PRO A 415 -10.74 -7.95 0.12
CA PRO A 415 -12.16 -7.76 0.24
C PRO A 415 -12.57 -6.36 -0.22
N VAL A 416 -13.57 -6.30 -1.08
CA VAL A 416 -14.32 -5.07 -1.37
C VAL A 416 -15.47 -4.95 -0.36
N PRO A 417 -15.50 -3.90 0.48
CA PRO A 417 -16.56 -3.75 1.47
C PRO A 417 -17.96 -3.76 0.86
N GLY A 418 -18.79 -4.71 1.29
CA GLY A 418 -20.17 -4.87 0.79
C GLY A 418 -20.33 -5.53 -0.57
N ALA A 419 -19.24 -5.87 -1.27
CA ALA A 419 -19.28 -6.50 -2.61
C ALA A 419 -18.35 -7.72 -2.75
N SER A 420 -17.73 -8.17 -1.67
CA SER A 420 -16.83 -9.34 -1.68
C SER A 420 -17.61 -10.63 -1.94
N LEU A 421 -17.07 -11.48 -2.82
CA LEU A 421 -17.58 -12.83 -2.97
C LEU A 421 -17.31 -13.66 -1.70
N PRO A 422 -18.22 -14.59 -1.34
CA PRO A 422 -18.02 -15.52 -0.24
C PRO A 422 -16.79 -16.41 -0.47
N VAL A 423 -16.07 -16.76 0.59
CA VAL A 423 -14.87 -17.61 0.49
C VAL A 423 -15.21 -19.00 -0.05
N ARG A 424 -16.40 -19.53 0.24
CA ARG A 424 -16.85 -20.83 -0.29
C ARG A 424 -17.02 -20.84 -1.81
N ALA A 425 -17.08 -19.68 -2.47
CA ALA A 425 -17.12 -19.60 -3.92
C ALA A 425 -15.73 -19.88 -4.54
N THR A 426 -14.66 -19.73 -3.77
CA THR A 426 -13.28 -19.94 -4.24
C THR A 426 -12.63 -21.17 -3.62
N VAL A 427 -12.82 -21.41 -2.32
CA VAL A 427 -12.26 -22.57 -1.61
C VAL A 427 -13.33 -23.65 -1.48
N GLU A 428 -13.15 -24.75 -2.21
CA GLU A 428 -14.09 -25.87 -2.21
C GLU A 428 -14.26 -26.47 -0.81
N GLY A 429 -15.50 -26.70 -0.38
CA GLY A 429 -15.79 -27.28 0.95
C GLY A 429 -15.49 -26.36 2.12
N PHE A 430 -15.34 -25.04 1.88
CA PHE A 430 -15.17 -24.07 2.96
C PHE A 430 -16.42 -24.02 3.87
N PRO A 431 -16.26 -24.11 5.20
CA PRO A 431 -17.39 -24.15 6.13
C PRO A 431 -18.30 -22.92 6.03
N PRO A 432 -19.62 -23.08 5.77
CA PRO A 432 -20.55 -21.95 5.64
C PRO A 432 -20.55 -21.02 6.86
N ALA A 433 -20.46 -21.59 8.06
CA ALA A 433 -20.46 -20.81 9.31
C ALA A 433 -19.23 -19.88 9.45
N VAL A 434 -18.08 -20.26 8.87
CA VAL A 434 -16.87 -19.44 8.88
C VAL A 434 -16.95 -18.36 7.81
N ASP A 435 -17.54 -18.68 6.65
CA ASP A 435 -17.77 -17.72 5.58
C ASP A 435 -18.69 -16.59 6.04
N ASP A 436 -19.81 -16.94 6.67
CA ASP A 436 -20.74 -15.97 7.25
C ASP A 436 -20.06 -15.13 8.35
N LEU A 437 -19.22 -15.76 9.18
CA LEU A 437 -18.41 -15.05 10.18
C LEU A 437 -17.48 -14.01 9.55
N LEU A 438 -16.77 -14.36 8.47
CA LEU A 438 -15.89 -13.44 7.74
C LEU A 438 -16.71 -12.31 7.11
N SER A 439 -17.89 -12.60 6.56
CA SER A 439 -18.81 -11.59 6.04
C SER A 439 -19.24 -10.59 7.12
N TYR A 440 -19.63 -11.06 8.31
CA TYR A 440 -19.96 -10.18 9.44
C TYR A 440 -18.75 -9.36 9.92
N ALA A 441 -17.56 -9.96 9.94
CA ALA A 441 -16.32 -9.29 10.34
C ALA A 441 -15.91 -8.18 9.36
N LEU A 442 -16.24 -8.33 8.08
CA LEU A 442 -15.99 -7.36 7.00
C LEU A 442 -17.12 -6.31 6.84
N ALA A 443 -18.07 -6.27 7.77
CA ALA A 443 -19.17 -5.30 7.70
C ALA A 443 -18.67 -3.84 7.78
N LEU A 444 -19.27 -2.98 6.95
CA LEU A 444 -19.03 -1.54 6.94
C LEU A 444 -19.30 -0.90 8.31
N ASP A 445 -20.44 -1.25 8.93
CA ASP A 445 -20.78 -0.80 10.28
C ASP A 445 -20.04 -1.65 11.33
N PRO A 446 -19.13 -1.07 12.14
CA PRO A 446 -18.39 -1.80 13.17
C PRO A 446 -19.27 -2.53 14.18
N ARG A 447 -20.50 -2.04 14.42
CA ARG A 447 -21.43 -2.62 15.39
C ARG A 447 -22.04 -3.95 14.95
N ARG A 448 -21.97 -4.24 13.64
CA ARG A 448 -22.44 -5.51 13.05
C ARG A 448 -21.38 -6.62 13.12
N ARG A 449 -20.14 -6.28 13.45
CA ARG A 449 -19.02 -7.22 13.52
C ARG A 449 -19.12 -8.10 14.79
N PRO A 450 -18.51 -9.31 14.79
CA PRO A 450 -18.46 -10.16 15.97
C PRO A 450 -17.92 -9.43 17.21
N ARG A 451 -18.50 -9.73 18.38
CA ARG A 451 -18.09 -9.09 19.65
C ARG A 451 -16.81 -9.69 20.19
N GLY A 452 -15.68 -9.11 19.77
CA GLY A 452 -14.36 -9.37 20.32
C GLY A 452 -13.64 -10.58 19.72
N MET A 453 -12.31 -10.59 19.91
CA MET A 453 -11.41 -11.57 19.30
C MET A 453 -11.64 -13.01 19.80
N ALA A 454 -12.06 -13.20 21.04
CA ALA A 454 -12.26 -14.54 21.61
C ALA A 454 -13.38 -15.32 20.90
N ALA A 455 -14.51 -14.66 20.62
CA ALA A 455 -15.63 -15.27 19.90
C ALA A 455 -15.25 -15.59 18.45
N PHE A 456 -14.51 -14.67 17.81
CA PHE A 456 -13.97 -14.85 16.47
C PHE A 456 -13.01 -16.07 16.41
N ALA A 457 -12.04 -16.14 17.31
CA ALA A 457 -11.09 -17.24 17.41
C ALA A 457 -11.76 -18.62 17.62
N ALA A 458 -12.80 -18.67 18.46
CA ALA A 458 -13.53 -19.90 18.71
C ALA A 458 -14.26 -20.42 17.47
N ALA A 459 -14.82 -19.50 16.66
CA ALA A 459 -15.49 -19.84 15.41
C ALA A 459 -14.49 -20.27 14.32
N LEU A 460 -13.38 -19.55 14.14
CA LEU A 460 -12.29 -19.96 13.24
C LEU A 460 -11.72 -21.34 13.61
N SER A 461 -11.59 -21.62 14.91
CA SER A 461 -11.11 -22.91 15.42
C SER A 461 -12.03 -24.09 15.09
N ARG A 462 -13.36 -23.87 15.08
CA ARG A 462 -14.33 -24.88 14.64
C ARG A 462 -14.18 -25.15 13.14
N GLY A 463 -14.18 -24.07 12.34
CA GLY A 463 -13.96 -24.12 10.90
C GLY A 463 -12.70 -24.85 10.47
N ARG A 464 -11.59 -24.58 11.14
CA ARG A 464 -10.32 -25.27 10.92
C ARG A 464 -10.48 -26.79 11.07
N ARG A 465 -11.15 -27.26 12.12
CA ARG A 465 -11.35 -28.70 12.37
C ARG A 465 -12.21 -29.35 11.30
N GLU A 466 -13.21 -28.63 10.77
CA GLU A 466 -14.05 -29.12 9.67
C GLU A 466 -13.24 -29.27 8.38
N LEU A 467 -12.46 -28.25 8.02
CA LEU A 467 -11.55 -28.29 6.87
C LEU A 467 -10.52 -29.42 6.97
N SER A 468 -10.00 -29.68 8.18
CA SER A 468 -9.04 -30.78 8.40
C SER A 468 -9.68 -32.18 8.37
N ARG A 469 -11.01 -32.30 8.47
CA ARG A 469 -11.73 -33.59 8.51
C ARG A 469 -12.37 -34.00 7.17
N GLY A 470 -12.59 -33.06 6.26
CA GLY A 470 -13.33 -33.25 5.00
C GLY A 470 -12.61 -34.05 3.91
N GLY A 471 -11.81 -35.06 4.26
CA GLY A 471 -11.07 -35.96 3.35
C GLY A 471 -11.68 -37.35 3.19
N VAL A 472 -12.91 -37.58 3.64
CA VAL A 472 -13.64 -38.84 3.42
C VAL A 472 -15.05 -38.51 2.98
N SER A 473 -15.28 -38.48 1.67
CA SER A 473 -16.50 -38.98 1.04
C SER A 473 -16.30 -39.10 -0.46
#